data_AF-A0A3P1T2Q9-F1
#
_entry.id   AF-A0A3P1T2Q9-F1
#
_cell.length_a   1.000
_cell.length_b   1.000
_cell.length_c   1.000
_cell.angle_alpha   90.00
_cell.angle_beta   90.00
_cell.angle_gamma   90.00
#
_symmetry.space_group_name_H-M   'P 1'
#
loop_
_entity.id
_entity.type
_entity.pdbx_description
1 polymer ?
#
loop_
_entity_poly.entity_id
_entity_poly.type
_entity_poly.pdbx_seq_one_letter_code
_entity_poly.pdbx_strand_id
1 'polypeptide(L)'
;MTPWPPERYRQLASSGTSDELMATIEALGPEERRAASAGLDTAIPALADSLREGTWLSPLLVVLLLDGSPRQFLRILARGGHWLAWEVRHHPEQLAVLARVAVSRGATWGAGCVADSGRRHDSHHVVLLDELIVAHDLALPVRSSFWRAWLGTRELAVPRPQRRWQEHYLTACRHPEAFSQLPQEPSLASIIAEALAALHAVEPVDHSRLEAATDEVLSMVRRRDARQFALTWRKALTTWRSRPFGPGRSD
;
A
#
# COMPACT_ATOMS: atom_id res chain seq x y z
N MET A 1 -14.81 24.14 -24.56
CA MET A 1 -15.21 23.84 -23.17
C MET A 1 -14.12 24.35 -22.26
N THR A 2 -14.44 25.28 -21.36
CA THR A 2 -13.45 25.95 -20.51
C THR A 2 -13.13 25.05 -19.30
N PRO A 3 -11.86 24.69 -19.08
CA PRO A 3 -11.47 23.93 -17.89
C PRO A 3 -11.82 24.67 -16.60
N TRP A 4 -12.09 23.94 -15.52
CA TRP A 4 -12.29 24.57 -14.21
C TRP A 4 -11.03 25.33 -13.75
N PRO A 5 -11.19 26.47 -13.07
CA PRO A 5 -10.07 27.18 -12.47
C PRO A 5 -9.55 26.42 -11.22
N PRO A 6 -8.24 26.51 -10.89
CA PRO A 6 -7.65 25.83 -9.73
C PRO A 6 -8.34 26.12 -8.39
N GLU A 7 -8.90 27.33 -8.21
CA GLU A 7 -9.62 27.72 -7.00
C GLU A 7 -10.81 26.81 -6.70
N ARG A 8 -11.51 26.38 -7.75
CA ARG A 8 -12.71 25.54 -7.61
C ARG A 8 -12.38 24.17 -7.01
N TYR A 9 -11.22 23.61 -7.36
CA TYR A 9 -10.75 22.34 -6.77
C TYR A 9 -10.35 22.51 -5.31
N ARG A 10 -9.76 23.65 -4.92
CA ARG A 10 -9.45 23.94 -3.51
C ARG A 10 -10.73 24.07 -2.68
N GLN A 11 -11.72 24.80 -3.18
CA GLN A 11 -13.03 24.92 -2.52
C GLN A 11 -13.67 23.55 -2.33
N LEU A 12 -13.63 22.70 -3.36
CA LEU A 12 -14.15 21.34 -3.32
C LEU A 12 -13.36 20.45 -2.34
N ALA A 13 -12.03 20.52 -2.34
CA ALA A 13 -11.20 19.75 -1.40
C ALA A 13 -11.36 20.21 0.06
N SER A 14 -11.80 21.45 0.29
CA SER A 14 -12.09 21.99 1.62
C SER A 14 -13.56 21.91 2.01
N SER A 15 -14.44 21.41 1.14
CA SER A 15 -15.88 21.36 1.43
C SER A 15 -16.25 20.09 2.18
N GLY A 16 -16.74 20.27 3.40
CA GLY A 16 -17.49 19.24 4.11
C GLY A 16 -16.72 17.96 4.41
N THR A 17 -17.48 16.88 4.57
CA THR A 17 -16.97 15.51 4.77
C THR A 17 -16.57 14.84 3.46
N SER A 18 -15.83 13.73 3.53
CA SER A 18 -15.48 12.95 2.33
C SER A 18 -16.72 12.42 1.59
N ASP A 19 -17.80 12.10 2.31
CA ASP A 19 -19.07 11.66 1.72
C ASP A 19 -19.78 12.79 0.98
N GLU A 20 -19.82 14.00 1.56
CA GLU A 20 -20.37 15.19 0.90
C GLU A 20 -19.57 15.57 -0.35
N LEU A 21 -18.24 15.46 -0.29
CA LEU A 21 -17.35 15.64 -1.43
C LEU A 21 -17.67 14.65 -2.56
N MET A 22 -17.78 13.35 -2.22
CA MET A 22 -18.10 12.30 -3.19
C MET A 22 -19.46 12.56 -3.85
N ALA A 23 -20.50 12.86 -3.04
CA ALA A 23 -21.83 13.17 -3.54
C ALA A 23 -21.84 14.43 -4.45
N THR A 24 -21.05 15.45 -4.10
CA THR A 24 -20.93 16.67 -4.89
C THR A 24 -20.32 16.39 -6.26
N ILE A 25 -19.25 15.57 -6.32
CA ILE A 25 -18.62 15.20 -7.60
C ILE A 25 -19.53 14.28 -8.42
N GLU A 26 -20.23 13.36 -7.75
CA GLU A 26 -21.19 12.47 -8.41
C GLU A 26 -22.39 13.24 -9.00
N ALA A 27 -22.82 14.32 -8.37
CA ALA A 27 -23.90 15.16 -8.90
C ALA A 27 -23.50 15.99 -10.14
N LEU A 28 -22.20 16.09 -10.48
CA LEU A 28 -21.75 16.86 -11.65
C LEU A 28 -22.24 16.23 -12.95
N GLY A 29 -22.81 17.07 -13.83
CA GLY A 29 -23.21 16.65 -15.17
C GLY A 29 -22.00 16.25 -16.05
N PRO A 30 -22.21 15.49 -17.14
CA PRO A 30 -21.11 14.98 -17.98
C PRO A 30 -20.23 16.06 -18.61
N GLU A 31 -20.78 17.22 -18.96
CA GLU A 31 -19.99 18.36 -19.47
C GLU A 31 -19.11 18.97 -18.40
N GLU A 32 -19.66 19.10 -17.19
CA GLU A 32 -18.97 19.68 -16.06
C GLU A 32 -17.84 18.77 -15.55
N ARG A 33 -18.09 17.46 -15.47
CA ARG A 33 -17.02 16.48 -15.18
C ARG A 33 -15.89 16.53 -16.21
N ARG A 34 -16.21 16.67 -17.50
CA ARG A 34 -15.19 16.79 -18.54
C ARG A 34 -14.38 18.10 -18.41
N ALA A 35 -15.02 19.21 -18.08
CA ALA A 35 -14.33 20.47 -17.79
C ALA A 35 -13.44 20.39 -16.54
N ALA A 36 -13.89 19.67 -15.51
CA ALA A 36 -13.12 19.41 -14.31
C ALA A 36 -11.93 18.47 -14.57
N SER A 37 -12.13 17.37 -15.30
CA SER A 37 -11.04 16.47 -15.66
C SER A 37 -9.97 17.18 -16.50
N ALA A 38 -10.39 17.99 -17.47
CA ALA A 38 -9.47 18.76 -18.34
C ALA A 38 -8.63 19.81 -17.58
N GLY A 39 -9.10 20.30 -16.43
CA GLY A 39 -8.38 21.30 -15.63
C GLY A 39 -7.49 20.72 -14.52
N LEU A 40 -7.54 19.40 -14.30
CA LEU A 40 -6.82 18.75 -13.21
C LEU A 40 -5.32 19.02 -13.25
N ASP A 41 -4.69 18.94 -14.43
CA ASP A 41 -3.24 19.11 -14.57
C ASP A 41 -2.76 20.46 -14.02
N THR A 42 -3.53 21.53 -14.27
CA THR A 42 -3.25 22.87 -13.75
C THR A 42 -3.56 22.98 -12.25
N ALA A 43 -4.52 22.19 -11.75
CA ALA A 43 -4.92 22.19 -10.34
C ALA A 43 -4.01 21.33 -9.44
N ILE A 44 -3.24 20.37 -9.98
CA ILE A 44 -2.39 19.46 -9.19
C ILE A 44 -1.50 20.19 -8.18
N PRO A 45 -0.75 21.26 -8.53
CA PRO A 45 0.06 21.97 -7.55
C PRO A 45 -0.76 22.52 -6.39
N ALA A 46 -1.92 23.14 -6.68
CA ALA A 46 -2.79 23.71 -5.67
C ALA A 46 -3.43 22.65 -4.76
N LEU A 47 -3.80 21.49 -5.31
CA LEU A 47 -4.32 20.35 -4.56
C LEU A 47 -3.23 19.68 -3.71
N ALA A 48 -2.03 19.54 -4.25
CA ALA A 48 -0.88 19.04 -3.49
C ALA A 48 -0.54 19.98 -2.33
N ASP A 49 -0.60 21.29 -2.57
CA ASP A 49 -0.39 22.31 -1.54
C ASP A 49 -1.57 22.46 -0.58
N SER A 50 -2.73 21.82 -0.83
CA SER A 50 -3.83 21.77 0.14
C SER A 50 -3.81 20.52 1.02
N LEU A 51 -2.88 19.58 0.81
CA LEU A 51 -2.69 18.45 1.73
C LEU A 51 -2.27 18.93 3.12
N ARG A 52 -3.07 18.62 4.13
CA ARG A 52 -2.83 18.99 5.53
C ARG A 52 -3.23 17.85 6.46
N GLU A 53 -2.70 17.86 7.67
CA GLU A 53 -3.14 16.98 8.77
C GLU A 53 -4.66 17.08 8.94
N GLY A 54 -5.31 15.93 9.16
CA GLY A 54 -6.77 15.81 9.29
C GLY A 54 -7.62 16.05 8.03
N THR A 55 -7.09 16.59 6.93
CA THR A 55 -7.85 16.87 5.69
C THR A 55 -7.19 16.35 4.41
N TRP A 56 -6.17 15.51 4.55
CA TRP A 56 -5.35 14.98 3.45
C TRP A 56 -6.13 14.09 2.45
N LEU A 57 -7.25 13.50 2.86
CA LEU A 57 -8.05 12.60 2.04
C LEU A 57 -8.71 13.34 0.87
N SER A 58 -9.28 14.52 1.11
CA SER A 58 -10.11 15.23 0.14
C SER A 58 -9.37 15.61 -1.16
N PRO A 59 -8.15 16.18 -1.13
CA PRO A 59 -7.40 16.47 -2.36
C PRO A 59 -7.11 15.22 -3.22
N LEU A 60 -6.88 14.06 -2.58
CA LEU A 60 -6.66 12.80 -3.27
C LEU A 60 -7.94 12.25 -3.89
N LEU A 61 -9.07 12.33 -3.17
CA LEU A 61 -10.38 11.95 -3.68
C LEU A 61 -10.80 12.80 -4.88
N VAL A 62 -10.57 14.12 -4.85
CA VAL A 62 -10.86 15.02 -5.98
C VAL A 62 -10.19 14.51 -7.25
N VAL A 63 -8.91 14.13 -7.20
CA VAL A 63 -8.20 13.61 -8.37
C VAL A 63 -8.77 12.27 -8.83
N LEU A 64 -9.07 11.35 -7.92
CA LEU A 64 -9.61 10.03 -8.29
C LEU A 64 -11.00 10.12 -8.92
N LEU A 65 -11.87 10.98 -8.38
CA LEU A 65 -13.27 11.10 -8.79
C LEU A 65 -13.44 11.93 -10.06
N LEU A 66 -12.49 12.81 -10.40
CA LEU A 66 -12.49 13.63 -11.62
C LEU A 66 -11.64 13.05 -12.75
N ASP A 67 -11.48 11.73 -12.78
CA ASP A 67 -10.75 11.01 -13.82
C ASP A 67 -9.27 11.37 -13.95
N GLY A 68 -8.63 11.71 -12.83
CA GLY A 68 -7.20 11.93 -12.78
C GLY A 68 -6.40 10.68 -13.17
N SER A 69 -5.34 10.90 -13.93
CA SER A 69 -4.38 9.87 -14.31
C SER A 69 -3.57 9.34 -13.11
N PRO A 70 -3.01 8.13 -13.19
CA PRO A 70 -2.12 7.59 -12.18
C PRO A 70 -0.98 8.55 -11.78
N ARG A 71 -0.36 9.19 -12.77
CA ARG A 71 0.73 10.15 -12.54
C ARG A 71 0.27 11.40 -11.78
N GLN A 72 -0.89 11.96 -12.11
CA GLN A 72 -1.45 13.10 -11.40
C GLN A 72 -1.71 12.76 -9.93
N PHE A 73 -2.32 11.58 -9.69
CA PHE A 73 -2.58 11.08 -8.35
C PHE A 73 -1.29 10.88 -7.53
N LEU A 74 -0.31 10.17 -8.09
CA LEU A 74 0.97 9.92 -7.42
C LEU A 74 1.76 11.20 -7.13
N ARG A 75 1.65 12.23 -7.97
CA ARG A 75 2.29 13.54 -7.71
C ARG A 75 1.75 14.21 -6.45
N ILE A 76 0.45 14.11 -6.19
CA ILE A 76 -0.15 14.64 -4.96
C ILE A 76 0.29 13.77 -3.77
N LEU A 77 0.15 12.44 -3.90
CA LEU A 77 0.53 11.51 -2.83
C LEU A 77 1.97 11.70 -2.36
N ALA A 78 2.89 11.89 -3.30
CA ALA A 78 4.32 12.13 -3.02
C ALA A 78 4.59 13.42 -2.20
N ARG A 79 3.65 14.37 -2.18
CA ARG A 79 3.80 15.62 -1.41
C ARG A 79 3.59 15.42 0.09
N GLY A 80 2.87 14.37 0.50
CA GLY A 80 2.55 14.09 1.90
C GLY A 80 3.74 13.63 2.75
N GLY A 81 4.75 12.99 2.15
CA GLY A 81 5.98 12.60 2.85
C GLY A 81 5.73 11.84 4.18
N HIS A 82 6.52 12.17 5.21
CA HIS A 82 6.48 11.43 6.49
C HIS A 82 5.22 11.72 7.33
N TRP A 83 4.68 12.93 7.31
CA TRP A 83 3.48 13.25 8.10
C TRP A 83 2.26 12.49 7.56
N LEU A 84 2.14 12.35 6.23
CA LEU A 84 1.06 11.55 5.64
C LEU A 84 1.20 10.06 5.96
N ALA A 85 2.43 9.55 6.07
CA ALA A 85 2.66 8.20 6.57
C ALA A 85 2.14 8.01 8.01
N TRP A 86 2.25 9.04 8.84
CA TRP A 86 1.71 9.03 10.19
C TRP A 86 0.17 9.04 10.16
N GLU A 87 -0.44 9.95 9.39
CA GLU A 87 -1.89 10.03 9.21
C GLU A 87 -2.50 8.71 8.74
N VAL A 88 -1.95 8.12 7.68
CA VAL A 88 -2.43 6.85 7.13
C VAL A 88 -2.36 5.71 8.16
N ARG A 89 -1.36 5.72 9.03
CA ARG A 89 -1.23 4.72 10.10
C ARG A 89 -2.26 4.93 11.22
N HIS A 90 -2.57 6.17 11.58
CA HIS A 90 -3.44 6.49 12.72
C HIS A 90 -4.91 6.67 12.33
N HIS A 91 -5.21 6.82 11.03
CA HIS A 91 -6.54 6.96 10.45
C HIS A 91 -6.80 5.90 9.37
N PRO A 92 -6.76 4.59 9.71
CA PRO A 92 -6.91 3.51 8.75
C PRO A 92 -8.27 3.53 8.02
N GLU A 93 -9.31 4.09 8.62
CA GLU A 93 -10.62 4.29 8.01
C GLU A 93 -10.56 5.23 6.80
N GLN A 94 -9.77 6.30 6.87
CA GLN A 94 -9.60 7.24 5.76
C GLN A 94 -8.81 6.61 4.61
N LEU A 95 -7.77 5.83 4.95
CA LEU A 95 -7.03 5.04 3.97
C LEU A 95 -7.96 4.02 3.29
N ALA A 96 -8.84 3.36 4.02
CA ALA A 96 -9.77 2.39 3.45
C ALA A 96 -10.74 3.04 2.46
N VAL A 97 -11.21 4.27 2.75
CA VAL A 97 -12.00 5.06 1.80
C VAL A 97 -11.17 5.37 0.54
N LEU A 98 -9.95 5.89 0.69
CA LEU A 98 -9.09 6.20 -0.43
C LEU A 98 -8.81 4.97 -1.31
N ALA A 99 -8.43 3.85 -0.67
CA ALA A 99 -8.12 2.60 -1.36
C ALA A 99 -9.35 2.07 -2.11
N ARG A 100 -10.54 2.11 -1.52
CA ARG A 100 -11.78 1.69 -2.19
C ARG A 100 -12.05 2.51 -3.46
N VAL A 101 -11.89 3.83 -3.38
CA VAL A 101 -12.09 4.72 -4.54
C VAL A 101 -10.99 4.54 -5.58
N ALA A 102 -9.74 4.30 -5.16
CA ALA A 102 -8.64 4.02 -6.08
C ALA A 102 -8.83 2.66 -6.80
N VAL A 103 -9.28 1.63 -6.08
CA VAL A 103 -9.57 0.31 -6.63
C VAL A 103 -10.71 0.38 -7.65
N SER A 104 -11.75 1.18 -7.41
CA SER A 104 -12.87 1.31 -8.36
C SER A 104 -12.48 1.95 -9.69
N ARG A 105 -11.30 2.58 -9.80
CA ARG A 105 -10.73 3.07 -11.08
C ARG A 105 -10.35 1.94 -12.05
N GLY A 106 -10.27 0.70 -11.57
CA GLY A 106 -10.04 -0.50 -12.39
C GLY A 106 -8.56 -0.84 -12.63
N ALA A 107 -8.34 -2.05 -13.14
CA ALA A 107 -7.02 -2.67 -13.30
C ALA A 107 -6.05 -1.85 -14.16
N THR A 108 -6.52 -1.27 -15.28
CA THR A 108 -5.65 -0.46 -16.16
C THR A 108 -5.10 0.77 -15.44
N TRP A 109 -5.93 1.44 -14.65
CA TRP A 109 -5.51 2.60 -13.88
C TRP A 109 -4.54 2.18 -12.76
N GLY A 110 -4.86 1.11 -12.03
CA GLY A 110 -3.99 0.56 -10.98
C GLY A 110 -2.63 0.11 -11.51
N ALA A 111 -2.58 -0.56 -12.66
CA ALA A 111 -1.35 -0.94 -13.35
C ALA A 111 -0.49 0.29 -13.71
N GLY A 112 -1.15 1.37 -14.15
CA GLY A 112 -0.50 2.67 -14.36
C GLY A 112 0.13 3.23 -13.07
N CYS A 113 -0.53 3.12 -11.91
CA CYS A 113 0.04 3.54 -10.63
C CYS A 113 1.27 2.72 -10.26
N VAL A 114 1.24 1.39 -10.46
CA VAL A 114 2.40 0.53 -10.18
C VAL A 114 3.56 0.88 -11.12
N ALA A 115 3.29 1.12 -12.42
CA ALA A 115 4.31 1.45 -13.42
C ALA A 115 4.93 2.85 -13.22
N ASP A 116 4.10 3.86 -12.95
CA ASP A 116 4.53 5.25 -12.70
C ASP A 116 4.98 5.49 -11.26
N SER A 117 4.89 4.48 -10.38
CA SER A 117 5.41 4.57 -9.02
C SER A 117 6.88 4.99 -9.07
N GLY A 118 7.26 5.98 -8.26
CA GLY A 118 8.57 6.61 -8.32
C GLY A 118 9.72 5.66 -7.96
N ARG A 119 10.94 6.21 -7.91
CA ARG A 119 12.12 5.43 -7.46
C ARG A 119 12.12 5.20 -5.95
N ARG A 120 11.48 6.08 -5.18
CA ARG A 120 11.39 6.04 -3.73
C ARG A 120 9.96 5.75 -3.31
N HIS A 121 9.79 4.73 -2.48
CA HIS A 121 8.53 4.36 -1.88
C HIS A 121 8.62 4.60 -0.37
N ASP A 122 7.68 5.36 0.16
CA ASP A 122 7.45 5.45 1.61
C ASP A 122 6.26 4.55 1.99
N SER A 123 6.02 4.34 3.29
CA SER A 123 5.03 3.35 3.78
C SER A 123 3.61 3.57 3.23
N HIS A 124 3.11 4.81 3.20
CA HIS A 124 1.76 5.10 2.68
C HIS A 124 1.64 4.83 1.17
N HIS A 125 2.70 5.03 0.40
CA HIS A 125 2.71 4.70 -1.03
C HIS A 125 2.56 3.19 -1.24
N VAL A 126 3.33 2.39 -0.50
CA VAL A 126 3.28 0.92 -0.68
C VAL A 126 1.99 0.32 -0.19
N VAL A 127 1.37 0.85 0.88
CA VAL A 127 0.08 0.34 1.35
C VAL A 127 -0.98 0.52 0.26
N LEU A 128 -1.08 1.71 -0.34
CA LEU A 128 -2.05 1.94 -1.40
C LEU A 128 -1.75 1.14 -2.67
N LEU A 129 -0.48 1.04 -3.06
CA LEU A 129 -0.08 0.24 -4.23
C LEU A 129 -0.35 -1.25 -3.99
N ASP A 130 -0.12 -1.77 -2.79
CA ASP A 130 -0.44 -3.15 -2.40
C ASP A 130 -1.95 -3.43 -2.51
N GLU A 131 -2.81 -2.50 -2.07
CA GLU A 131 -4.27 -2.62 -2.27
C GLU A 131 -4.63 -2.75 -3.75
N LEU A 132 -4.03 -1.93 -4.62
CA LEU A 132 -4.28 -2.00 -6.07
C LEU A 132 -3.77 -3.31 -6.68
N ILE A 133 -2.58 -3.77 -6.25
CA ILE A 133 -1.96 -5.01 -6.73
C ILE A 133 -2.83 -6.21 -6.37
N VAL A 134 -3.27 -6.29 -5.11
CA VAL A 134 -4.11 -7.40 -4.63
C VAL A 134 -5.48 -7.36 -5.28
N ALA A 135 -6.14 -6.20 -5.32
CA ALA A 135 -7.52 -6.09 -5.82
C ALA A 135 -7.66 -6.40 -7.32
N HIS A 136 -6.64 -6.07 -8.13
CA HIS A 136 -6.67 -6.23 -9.59
C HIS A 136 -5.74 -7.32 -10.11
N ASP A 137 -5.20 -8.15 -9.21
CA ASP A 137 -4.22 -9.20 -9.51
C ASP A 137 -3.04 -8.70 -10.38
N LEU A 138 -2.49 -7.54 -10.03
CA LEU A 138 -1.45 -6.91 -10.85
C LEU A 138 -0.09 -7.61 -10.68
N ALA A 139 0.81 -7.36 -11.64
CA ALA A 139 2.19 -7.79 -11.57
C ALA A 139 2.91 -7.14 -10.37
N LEU A 140 3.69 -7.95 -9.65
CA LEU A 140 4.44 -7.49 -8.49
C LEU A 140 5.58 -6.53 -8.89
N PRO A 141 5.85 -5.47 -8.10
CA PRO A 141 6.92 -4.53 -8.40
C PRO A 141 8.30 -5.20 -8.44
N VAL A 142 9.12 -4.83 -9.43
CA VAL A 142 10.51 -5.35 -9.57
C VAL A 142 11.50 -4.54 -8.71
N ARG A 143 11.14 -3.32 -8.31
CA ARG A 143 12.05 -2.41 -7.60
C ARG A 143 12.12 -2.75 -6.12
N SER A 144 13.33 -2.95 -5.62
CA SER A 144 13.54 -3.25 -4.21
C SER A 144 13.18 -2.15 -3.22
N SER A 145 13.09 -0.89 -3.67
CA SER A 145 12.60 0.20 -2.81
C SER A 145 11.15 -0.02 -2.39
N PHE A 146 10.32 -0.64 -3.24
CA PHE A 146 8.97 -1.07 -2.89
C PHE A 146 9.03 -2.13 -1.79
N TRP A 147 9.78 -3.21 -1.99
CA TRP A 147 9.87 -4.32 -1.04
C TRP A 147 10.47 -3.91 0.31
N ARG A 148 11.41 -2.97 0.31
CA ARG A 148 11.94 -2.37 1.53
C ARG A 148 10.85 -1.68 2.34
N ALA A 149 10.05 -0.84 1.69
CA ALA A 149 8.95 -0.14 2.36
C ALA A 149 7.82 -1.12 2.73
N TRP A 150 7.56 -2.14 1.91
CA TRP A 150 6.57 -3.19 2.19
C TRP A 150 6.94 -3.99 3.44
N LEU A 151 8.16 -4.54 3.52
CA LEU A 151 8.63 -5.26 4.72
C LEU A 151 8.78 -4.34 5.94
N GLY A 152 9.10 -3.06 5.73
CA GLY A 152 9.16 -2.05 6.79
C GLY A 152 7.78 -1.59 7.30
N THR A 153 6.70 -1.94 6.60
CA THR A 153 5.33 -1.60 6.98
C THR A 153 4.67 -2.81 7.63
N ARG A 154 4.51 -2.76 8.95
CA ARG A 154 4.03 -3.90 9.76
C ARG A 154 2.73 -4.50 9.22
N GLU A 155 1.79 -3.65 8.83
CA GLU A 155 0.47 -4.02 8.35
C GLU A 155 0.55 -4.89 7.08
N LEU A 156 1.57 -4.67 6.24
CA LEU A 156 1.81 -5.45 5.02
C LEU A 156 2.67 -6.68 5.31
N ALA A 157 3.73 -6.51 6.10
CA ALA A 157 4.67 -7.56 6.41
C ALA A 157 4.05 -8.70 7.20
N VAL A 158 3.12 -8.42 8.13
CA VAL A 158 2.43 -9.46 8.91
C VAL A 158 1.47 -10.25 8.00
N PRO A 159 1.57 -11.60 7.95
CA PRO A 159 0.72 -12.45 7.11
C PRO A 159 -0.77 -12.21 7.32
N ARG A 160 -1.51 -12.06 6.21
CA ARG A 160 -2.97 -11.88 6.21
C ARG A 160 -3.60 -12.62 5.03
N PRO A 161 -4.79 -13.20 5.21
CA PRO A 161 -5.45 -13.97 4.16
C PRO A 161 -5.94 -13.07 3.03
N GLN A 162 -6.07 -13.66 1.84
CA GLN A 162 -6.56 -12.97 0.63
C GLN A 162 -5.68 -11.78 0.21
N ARG A 163 -4.40 -11.79 0.60
CA ARG A 163 -3.43 -10.72 0.28
C ARG A 163 -2.35 -11.15 -0.71
N ARG A 164 -2.44 -12.35 -1.29
CA ARG A 164 -1.33 -12.98 -2.04
C ARG A 164 -0.02 -12.91 -1.22
N TRP A 165 -0.11 -13.04 0.10
CA TRP A 165 0.95 -12.64 1.02
C TRP A 165 2.22 -13.46 0.80
N GLN A 166 2.09 -14.77 0.63
CA GLN A 166 3.24 -15.65 0.35
C GLN A 166 3.99 -15.22 -0.92
N GLU A 167 3.27 -14.84 -1.98
CA GLU A 167 3.87 -14.38 -3.23
C GLU A 167 4.66 -13.07 -3.03
N HIS A 168 4.09 -12.14 -2.28
CA HIS A 168 4.74 -10.87 -1.92
C HIS A 168 5.99 -11.11 -1.09
N TYR A 169 5.90 -11.93 -0.04
CA TYR A 169 7.04 -12.25 0.82
C TYR A 169 8.18 -12.91 0.04
N LEU A 170 7.87 -13.92 -0.78
CA LEU A 170 8.87 -14.59 -1.61
C LEU A 170 9.52 -13.65 -2.62
N THR A 171 8.76 -12.69 -3.15
CA THR A 171 9.32 -11.67 -4.05
C THR A 171 10.21 -10.69 -3.27
N ALA A 172 9.83 -10.28 -2.07
CA ALA A 172 10.68 -9.48 -1.20
C ALA A 172 11.99 -10.20 -0.84
N CYS A 173 11.97 -11.52 -0.64
CA CYS A 173 13.18 -12.33 -0.40
C CYS A 173 14.19 -12.29 -1.56
N ARG A 174 13.74 -12.05 -2.80
CA ARG A 174 14.64 -11.85 -3.96
C ARG A 174 15.41 -10.52 -3.91
N HIS A 175 15.07 -9.65 -2.95
CA HIS A 175 15.70 -8.35 -2.72
C HIS A 175 16.27 -8.28 -1.30
N PRO A 176 17.48 -8.78 -1.02
CA PRO A 176 18.08 -8.80 0.32
C PRO A 176 18.12 -7.42 1.02
N GLU A 177 18.21 -6.34 0.24
CA GLU A 177 18.15 -4.95 0.70
C GLU A 177 16.78 -4.50 1.22
N ALA A 178 15.73 -5.30 1.02
CA ALA A 178 14.41 -5.08 1.57
C ALA A 178 14.38 -5.28 3.09
N PHE A 179 15.28 -6.11 3.63
CA PHE A 179 15.39 -6.40 5.07
C PHE A 179 16.09 -5.28 5.87
N SER A 180 16.38 -4.12 5.26
CA SER A 180 17.17 -3.07 5.91
C SER A 180 16.46 -2.30 7.04
N GLN A 181 15.16 -2.53 7.26
CA GLN A 181 14.36 -1.82 8.26
C GLN A 181 13.77 -2.82 9.25
N LEU A 182 14.53 -3.13 10.31
CA LEU A 182 14.04 -3.97 11.41
C LEU A 182 13.02 -3.17 12.24
N PRO A 183 11.76 -3.63 12.37
CA PRO A 183 10.85 -3.06 13.35
C PRO A 183 11.40 -3.32 14.76
N GLN A 184 11.45 -2.29 15.61
CA GLN A 184 11.93 -2.39 17.00
C GLN A 184 10.87 -3.05 17.89
N GLU A 185 10.61 -4.33 17.67
CA GLU A 185 9.56 -5.05 18.38
C GLU A 185 10.02 -6.45 18.78
N PRO A 186 10.32 -6.68 20.08
CA PRO A 186 10.85 -7.96 20.57
C PRO A 186 9.92 -9.16 20.31
N SER A 187 8.61 -8.92 20.22
CA SER A 187 7.57 -9.93 20.00
C SER A 187 7.27 -10.21 18.52
N LEU A 188 7.94 -9.52 17.57
CA LEU A 188 7.61 -9.60 16.15
C LEU A 188 7.61 -11.04 15.61
N ALA A 189 8.57 -11.87 16.04
CA ALA A 189 8.62 -13.27 15.62
C ALA A 189 7.39 -14.09 16.06
N SER A 190 6.84 -13.85 17.26
CA SER A 190 5.64 -14.54 17.74
C SER A 190 4.41 -14.09 16.96
N ILE A 191 4.29 -12.78 16.74
CA ILE A 191 3.18 -12.19 15.97
C ILE A 191 3.15 -12.75 14.54
N ILE A 192 4.31 -12.81 13.88
CA ILE A 192 4.42 -13.41 12.55
C ILE A 192 4.04 -14.90 12.59
N ALA A 193 4.51 -15.65 13.58
CA ALA A 193 4.20 -17.08 13.69
C ALA A 193 2.68 -17.33 13.92
N GLU A 194 2.02 -16.48 14.71
CA GLU A 194 0.56 -16.51 14.91
C GLU A 194 -0.19 -16.19 13.63
N ALA A 195 0.23 -15.13 12.94
CA ALA A 195 -0.34 -14.71 11.67
C ALA A 195 -0.17 -15.79 10.58
N LEU A 196 0.99 -16.46 10.51
CA LEU A 196 1.21 -17.58 9.59
C LEU A 196 0.30 -18.76 9.90
N ALA A 197 0.10 -19.09 11.18
CA ALA A 197 -0.83 -20.15 11.58
C ALA A 197 -2.28 -19.81 11.19
N ALA A 198 -2.71 -18.56 11.41
CA ALA A 198 -4.02 -18.08 11.00
C ALA A 198 -4.19 -18.08 9.48
N LEU A 199 -3.15 -17.68 8.74
CA LEU A 199 -3.12 -17.71 7.28
C LEU A 199 -3.26 -19.14 6.75
N HIS A 200 -2.43 -20.06 7.25
CA HIS A 200 -2.42 -21.46 6.83
C HIS A 200 -3.74 -22.19 7.11
N ALA A 201 -4.50 -21.74 8.12
CA ALA A 201 -5.81 -22.29 8.42
C ALA A 201 -6.87 -21.99 7.33
N VAL A 202 -6.66 -20.95 6.52
CA VAL A 202 -7.66 -20.47 5.53
C VAL A 202 -7.17 -20.50 4.09
N GLU A 203 -5.85 -20.48 3.85
CA GLU A 203 -5.26 -20.63 2.52
C GLU A 203 -3.95 -21.46 2.56
N PRO A 204 -3.60 -22.19 1.48
CA PRO A 204 -2.38 -22.98 1.45
C PRO A 204 -1.12 -22.11 1.61
N VAL A 205 -0.26 -22.48 2.57
CA VAL A 205 1.05 -21.84 2.79
C VAL A 205 2.15 -22.89 2.69
N ASP A 206 3.08 -22.69 1.76
CA ASP A 206 4.25 -23.53 1.54
C ASP A 206 5.38 -23.12 2.49
N HIS A 207 5.39 -23.75 3.66
CA HIS A 207 6.38 -23.51 4.71
C HIS A 207 7.81 -23.72 4.24
N SER A 208 8.07 -24.81 3.51
CA SER A 208 9.42 -25.17 3.07
C SER A 208 9.99 -24.13 2.12
N ARG A 209 9.16 -23.58 1.24
CA ARG A 209 9.56 -22.52 0.31
C ARG A 209 9.83 -21.19 1.03
N LEU A 210 9.04 -20.86 2.06
CA LEU A 210 9.29 -19.69 2.90
C LEU A 210 10.63 -19.81 3.64
N GLU A 211 10.91 -20.96 4.27
CA GLU A 211 12.18 -21.21 4.94
C GLU A 211 13.37 -21.11 3.99
N ALA A 212 13.30 -21.78 2.84
CA ALA A 212 14.36 -21.75 1.84
C ALA A 212 14.67 -20.32 1.38
N ALA A 213 13.63 -19.51 1.10
CA ALA A 213 13.79 -18.12 0.68
C ALA A 213 14.41 -17.24 1.79
N THR A 214 14.00 -17.43 3.06
CA THR A 214 14.61 -16.72 4.19
C THR A 214 16.06 -17.12 4.42
N ASP A 215 16.38 -18.41 4.30
CA ASP A 215 17.75 -18.94 4.45
C ASP A 215 18.66 -18.42 3.32
N GLU A 216 18.14 -18.28 2.09
CA GLU A 216 18.83 -17.64 0.97
C GLU A 216 19.18 -16.17 1.29
N VAL A 217 18.20 -15.39 1.80
CA VAL A 217 18.44 -14.00 2.25
C VAL A 217 19.55 -13.96 3.30
N LEU A 218 19.51 -14.84 4.31
CA LEU A 218 20.53 -14.90 5.37
C LEU A 218 21.95 -15.16 4.83
N SER A 219 22.08 -15.90 3.73
CA SER A 219 23.36 -16.14 3.08
C SER A 219 23.92 -14.91 2.35
N MET A 220 23.04 -14.01 1.89
CA MET A 220 23.39 -12.83 1.09
C MET A 220 23.59 -11.56 1.93
N VAL A 221 22.77 -11.35 2.97
CA VAL A 221 22.80 -10.11 3.76
C VAL A 221 24.06 -10.00 4.61
N ARG A 222 24.78 -8.87 4.46
CA ARG A 222 26.01 -8.60 5.24
C ARG A 222 25.79 -7.60 6.37
N ARG A 223 24.81 -6.71 6.22
CA ARG A 223 24.52 -5.71 7.26
C ARG A 223 23.89 -6.36 8.48
N ARG A 224 24.33 -5.94 9.67
CA ARG A 224 23.89 -6.51 10.95
C ARG A 224 22.38 -6.38 11.19
N ASP A 225 21.83 -5.22 10.90
CA ASP A 225 20.40 -4.93 11.03
C ASP A 225 19.55 -5.79 10.09
N ALA A 226 19.93 -5.88 8.83
CA ALA A 226 19.25 -6.72 7.85
C ALA A 226 19.32 -8.21 8.20
N ARG A 227 20.49 -8.67 8.64
CA ARG A 227 20.65 -10.04 9.13
C ARG A 227 19.77 -10.31 10.35
N GLN A 228 19.71 -9.37 11.30
CA GLN A 228 18.85 -9.51 12.47
C GLN A 228 17.37 -9.62 12.08
N PHE A 229 16.91 -8.84 11.09
CA PHE A 229 15.54 -8.92 10.62
C PHE A 229 15.23 -10.25 9.93
N ALA A 230 16.14 -10.73 9.07
CA ALA A 230 16.00 -12.05 8.46
C ALA A 230 16.01 -13.18 9.52
N LEU A 231 16.81 -13.06 10.59
CA LEU A 231 16.80 -13.99 11.72
C LEU A 231 15.47 -13.97 12.50
N THR A 232 14.85 -12.80 12.66
CA THR A 232 13.50 -12.68 13.25
C THR A 232 12.48 -13.45 12.42
N TRP A 233 12.51 -13.31 11.09
CA TRP A 233 11.68 -14.11 10.19
C TRP A 233 11.95 -15.60 10.30
N ARG A 234 13.23 -16.00 10.32
CA ARG A 234 13.62 -17.41 10.46
C ARG A 234 13.13 -18.01 11.78
N LYS A 235 13.20 -17.25 12.87
CA LYS A 235 12.65 -17.62 14.18
C LYS A 235 11.13 -17.80 14.10
N ALA A 236 10.42 -16.88 13.46
CA ALA A 236 8.97 -16.95 13.28
C ALA A 236 8.53 -18.22 12.53
N LEU A 237 9.18 -18.52 11.40
CA LEU A 237 8.93 -19.73 10.61
C LEU A 237 9.18 -21.00 11.44
N THR A 238 10.32 -21.06 12.15
CA THR A 238 10.64 -22.21 13.02
C THR A 238 9.60 -22.39 14.12
N THR A 239 9.12 -21.28 14.68
CA THR A 239 8.11 -21.28 15.75
C THR A 239 6.78 -21.79 15.22
N TRP A 240 6.32 -21.29 14.06
CA TRP A 240 5.11 -21.77 13.40
C TRP A 240 5.17 -23.27 13.09
N ARG A 241 6.29 -23.77 12.54
CA ARG A 241 6.50 -25.21 12.28
C ARG A 241 6.38 -26.07 13.53
N SER A 242 6.87 -25.56 14.66
CA SER A 242 6.85 -26.30 15.94
C SER A 242 5.48 -26.28 16.63
N ARG A 243 4.51 -25.51 16.12
CA ARG A 243 3.17 -25.52 16.69
C ARG A 243 2.50 -26.84 16.37
N PRO A 244 1.89 -27.52 17.37
CA PRO A 244 1.04 -28.65 17.09
C PRO A 244 -0.14 -28.11 16.27
N PHE A 245 -0.16 -28.40 14.97
CA PHE A 245 -1.39 -28.30 14.20
C PHE A 245 -2.38 -29.24 14.90
N GLY A 246 -3.48 -28.70 15.41
CA GLY A 246 -4.52 -29.50 16.05
C GLY A 246 -4.93 -30.68 15.16
N PRO A 247 -5.45 -31.78 15.73
CA PRO A 247 -5.69 -33.00 14.97
C PRO A 247 -6.74 -32.71 13.89
N GLY A 248 -6.31 -32.71 12.62
CA GLY A 248 -7.23 -32.55 11.50
C GLY A 248 -6.61 -31.93 10.26
N ARG A 249 -5.88 -32.75 9.50
CA ARG A 249 -5.97 -32.92 8.04
C ARG A 249 -4.79 -33.76 7.57
N SER A 250 -4.98 -35.07 7.66
CA SER A 250 -4.41 -36.02 6.71
C SER A 250 -5.39 -36.12 5.55
N ASP A 251 -4.83 -36.21 4.35
CA ASP A 251 -5.43 -36.39 3.02
C ASP A 251 -5.70 -35.10 2.21
#